data_AF-A0A926UXR1-F1
#
_entry.id   AF-A0A926UXR1-F1
#
_cell.length_a   1.000
_cell.length_b   1.000
_cell.length_c   1.000
_cell.angle_alpha   90.00
_cell.angle_beta   90.00
_cell.angle_gamma   90.00
#
_symmetry.space_group_name_H-M   'P 1'
#
loop_
_entity.id
_entity.type
_entity.pdbx_description
1 polymer ?
#
loop_
_entity_poly.entity_id
_entity_poly.type
_entity_poly.pdbx_seq_one_letter_code
_entity_poly.pdbx_strand_id
1 'polypeptide(L)'
;MTQIKNFLRLKAPLLLFVKSKYRQGKRSNNFRKPVEIVNGYKVERLLRWYEKEGNALIGESILKDISLADLQKLLSEPANSPMFFSYELTPEQVKYFQQYLEQDFDPHAYDYFLECDAI
;
A
#
# COMPACT_ATOMS: atom_id res chain seq x y z
N MET A 1 53.37 32.17 -12.83
CA MET A 1 53.02 31.21 -13.89
C MET A 1 51.61 30.68 -13.64
N THR A 2 50.69 31.10 -14.51
CA THR A 2 49.47 30.45 -15.01
C THR A 2 49.49 28.92 -14.92
N GLN A 3 48.42 28.14 -14.68
CA GLN A 3 47.01 28.30 -15.03
C GLN A 3 46.10 27.46 -14.09
N ILE A 4 44.90 27.96 -13.86
CA ILE A 4 43.72 27.23 -13.35
C ILE A 4 43.23 26.26 -14.43
N LYS A 5 42.89 25.02 -14.06
CA LYS A 5 42.02 24.15 -14.87
C LYS A 5 40.95 23.50 -14.00
N ASN A 6 39.73 24.00 -14.16
CA ASN A 6 38.48 23.34 -13.85
C ASN A 6 38.45 21.95 -14.50
N PHE A 7 38.09 20.92 -13.73
CA PHE A 7 37.46 19.72 -14.28
C PHE A 7 36.37 19.25 -13.33
N LEU A 8 35.15 19.72 -13.60
CA LEU A 8 33.92 19.03 -13.21
C LEU A 8 34.01 17.58 -13.72
N ARG A 9 34.04 16.62 -12.80
CA ARG A 9 33.89 15.19 -13.12
C ARG A 9 32.59 14.69 -12.52
N LEU A 10 31.49 15.05 -13.19
CA LEU A 10 30.23 14.31 -13.13
C LEU A 10 30.46 12.92 -13.73
N LYS A 11 30.30 11.84 -12.94
CA LYS A 11 29.87 10.51 -13.42
C LYS A 11 29.17 9.73 -12.31
N ALA A 12 27.83 9.77 -12.38
CA ALA A 12 26.83 8.69 -12.28
C ALA A 12 26.76 7.79 -11.02
N PRO A 13 25.55 7.32 -10.68
CA PRO A 13 25.15 7.02 -9.32
C PRO A 13 25.54 5.59 -8.90
N LEU A 14 25.73 5.41 -7.58
CA LEU A 14 25.72 4.11 -6.95
C LEU A 14 24.32 3.50 -7.15
N LEU A 15 24.14 2.72 -8.21
CA LEU A 15 23.05 1.76 -8.33
C LEU A 15 23.22 0.75 -7.19
N LEU A 16 22.62 1.07 -6.04
CA LEU A 16 22.41 0.11 -4.98
C LEU A 16 21.45 -0.94 -5.52
N PHE A 17 22.05 -2.08 -5.81
CA PHE A 17 21.46 -3.34 -6.21
C PHE A 17 20.29 -3.69 -5.27
N VAL A 18 19.06 -3.25 -5.58
CA VAL A 18 17.87 -3.74 -4.90
C VAL A 18 17.65 -5.16 -5.41
N LYS A 19 18.21 -6.13 -4.67
CA LYS A 19 17.79 -7.53 -4.75
C LYS A 19 16.32 -7.56 -4.36
N SER A 20 15.42 -7.43 -5.35
CA SER A 20 14.02 -7.80 -5.20
C SER A 20 13.94 -9.32 -5.06
N LYS A 21 14.30 -9.79 -3.86
CA LYS A 21 13.90 -11.09 -3.36
C LYS A 21 12.48 -10.88 -2.89
N TYR A 22 11.51 -11.15 -3.76
CA TYR A 22 10.11 -11.31 -3.38
C TYR A 22 10.03 -12.28 -2.20
N ARG A 23 10.04 -11.71 -0.99
CA ARG A 23 9.86 -12.41 0.26
C ARG A 23 8.38 -12.33 0.50
N GLN A 24 7.67 -13.35 0.03
CA GLN A 24 6.28 -13.62 0.39
C GLN A 24 6.15 -13.36 1.89
N GLY A 25 5.45 -12.28 2.25
CA GLY A 25 5.13 -11.97 3.64
C GLY A 25 4.48 -13.22 4.24
N LYS A 26 5.00 -13.68 5.37
CA LYS A 26 4.45 -14.83 6.07
C LYS A 26 2.96 -14.58 6.28
N ARG A 27 2.09 -15.37 5.61
CA ARG A 27 0.67 -15.49 5.98
C ARG A 27 0.61 -15.84 7.46
N SER A 28 0.29 -14.86 8.30
CA SER A 28 0.04 -15.08 9.72
C SER A 28 -1.22 -15.94 9.84
N ASN A 29 -1.02 -17.20 10.23
CA ASN A 29 -2.06 -18.17 10.50
C ASN A 29 -2.69 -17.90 11.88
N ASN A 30 -4.00 -18.13 11.93
CA ASN A 30 -4.88 -18.22 13.11
C ASN A 30 -5.49 -16.90 13.60
N PHE A 31 -6.61 -16.51 12.99
CA PHE A 31 -7.86 -16.09 13.67
C PHE A 31 -8.95 -16.14 12.57
N ARG A 32 -10.10 -16.80 12.82
CA ARG A 32 -11.18 -16.96 11.84
C ARG A 32 -11.57 -15.58 11.28
N LYS A 33 -11.31 -15.37 9.98
CA LYS A 33 -11.45 -14.09 9.27
C LYS A 33 -12.92 -13.70 9.06
N PRO A 34 -13.29 -12.41 9.11
CA PRO A 34 -14.56 -11.95 8.56
C PRO A 34 -14.49 -12.11 7.03
N VAL A 35 -15.15 -13.15 6.51
CA VAL A 35 -15.38 -13.30 5.07
C VAL A 35 -16.59 -12.44 4.74
N GLU A 36 -16.37 -11.36 3.99
CA GLU A 36 -17.47 -10.51 3.53
C GLU A 36 -18.10 -11.11 2.29
N ILE A 37 -19.44 -11.17 2.26
CA ILE A 37 -20.20 -11.52 1.05
C ILE A 37 -20.77 -10.23 0.47
N VAL A 38 -20.25 -9.80 -0.67
CA VAL A 38 -20.65 -8.57 -1.36
C VAL A 38 -21.12 -8.95 -2.76
N ASN A 39 -22.38 -8.66 -3.07
CA ASN A 39 -23.02 -9.00 -4.35
C ASN A 39 -22.86 -10.49 -4.75
N GLY A 40 -22.85 -11.39 -3.76
CA GLY A 40 -22.69 -12.83 -3.96
C GLY A 40 -21.24 -13.33 -4.03
N TYR A 41 -20.25 -12.44 -3.97
CA TYR A 41 -18.83 -12.78 -3.95
C TYR A 41 -18.29 -12.78 -2.53
N LYS A 42 -17.48 -13.80 -2.20
CA LYS A 42 -16.67 -13.78 -0.99
C LYS A 42 -15.41 -12.97 -1.27
N VAL A 43 -15.18 -11.93 -0.46
CA VAL A 43 -14.06 -11.02 -0.66
C VAL A 43 -13.33 -10.71 0.64
N GLU A 44 -12.08 -10.29 0.49
CA GLU A 44 -11.24 -9.76 1.55
C GLU A 44 -10.72 -8.38 1.13
N ARG A 45 -10.88 -7.38 2.01
CA ARG A 45 -10.33 -6.04 1.79
C ARG A 45 -9.03 -5.86 2.53
N LEU A 46 -8.10 -5.19 1.89
CA LEU A 46 -6.75 -5.03 2.39
C LEU A 46 -6.13 -3.71 1.96
N LEU A 47 -5.18 -3.27 2.77
CA LEU A 47 -4.27 -2.19 2.46
C LEU A 47 -2.99 -2.80 1.87
N ARG A 48 -2.56 -2.35 0.69
CA ARG A 48 -1.27 -2.69 0.08
C ARG A 48 -0.41 -1.45 -0.04
N TRP A 49 0.90 -1.59 0.11
CA TRP A 49 1.82 -0.47 -0.11
C TRP A 49 3.06 -0.87 -0.89
N TYR A 50 3.48 0.07 -1.74
CA TYR A 50 4.50 -0.14 -2.75
C TYR A 50 5.60 0.91 -2.65
N GLU A 51 6.81 0.59 -3.13
CA GLU A 51 7.86 1.59 -3.38
C GLU A 51 7.38 2.61 -4.41
N LYS A 52 7.55 3.90 -4.10
CA LYS A 52 7.26 5.01 -5.04
C LYS A 52 8.06 4.92 -6.34
N GLU A 53 9.27 4.39 -6.25
CA GLU A 53 10.13 4.16 -7.40
C GLU A 53 10.23 2.66 -7.66
N GLY A 54 9.76 2.21 -8.83
CA GLY A 54 9.86 0.81 -9.25
C GLY A 54 8.67 -0.08 -8.87
N ASN A 55 7.66 0.46 -8.19
CA ASN A 55 6.36 -0.19 -7.92
C ASN A 55 6.45 -1.57 -7.26
N ALA A 56 7.53 -1.83 -6.50
CA ALA A 56 7.68 -3.10 -5.80
C ALA A 56 6.72 -3.15 -4.61
N LEU A 57 6.02 -4.27 -4.43
CA LEU A 57 5.17 -4.49 -3.25
C LEU A 57 6.04 -4.63 -2.00
N ILE A 58 5.82 -3.76 -1.02
CA ILE A 58 6.55 -3.74 0.25
C ILE A 58 5.78 -4.50 1.33
N GLY A 59 4.45 -4.40 1.33
CA GLY A 59 3.64 -5.21 2.21
C GLY A 59 2.14 -5.02 2.01
N GLU A 60 1.40 -5.82 2.77
CA GLU A 60 -0.05 -5.81 2.78
C GLU A 60 -0.60 -6.12 4.17
N SER A 61 -1.79 -5.61 4.48
CA SER A 61 -2.51 -5.91 5.71
C SER A 61 -4.02 -6.01 5.46
N ILE A 62 -4.62 -7.08 5.97
CA ILE A 62 -6.06 -7.32 5.87
C ILE A 62 -6.79 -6.41 6.84
N LEU A 63 -7.87 -5.80 6.37
CA LEU A 63 -8.76 -5.00 7.19
C LEU A 63 -9.82 -5.92 7.83
N LYS A 64 -9.90 -5.92 9.17
CA LYS A 64 -10.79 -6.83 9.92
C LYS A 64 -11.94 -6.13 10.64
N ASP A 65 -11.75 -4.87 11.03
CA ASP A 65 -12.65 -4.16 11.93
C ASP A 65 -13.16 -2.84 11.34
N ILE A 66 -13.31 -2.79 10.02
CA ILE A 66 -13.87 -1.65 9.29
C ILE A 66 -14.97 -2.13 8.35
N SER A 67 -16.11 -1.45 8.35
CA SER A 67 -17.23 -1.83 7.50
C SER A 67 -17.05 -1.30 6.07
N LEU A 68 -17.68 -1.96 5.09
CA LEU A 68 -17.78 -1.44 3.72
C LEU A 68 -18.39 -0.02 3.70
N ALA A 69 -19.39 0.26 4.55
CA ALA A 69 -20.01 1.57 4.62
C ALA A 69 -19.03 2.66 5.09
N ASP A 70 -18.10 2.33 5.99
CA ASP A 70 -17.08 3.28 6.45
C ASP A 70 -16.00 3.51 5.39
N LEU A 71 -15.62 2.46 4.66
CA LEU A 71 -14.73 2.58 3.50
C LEU A 71 -15.36 3.44 2.39
N GLN A 72 -16.65 3.23 2.10
CA GLN A 72 -17.38 4.03 1.12
C GLN A 72 -17.38 5.51 1.51
N LYS A 73 -17.65 5.83 2.78
CA LYS A 73 -17.58 7.22 3.27
C LYS A 73 -16.16 7.79 3.17
N LEU A 74 -15.15 7.02 3.57
CA LEU A 74 -13.74 7.45 3.54
C LEU A 74 -13.28 7.83 2.13
N LEU A 75 -13.71 7.05 1.13
CA LEU A 75 -13.35 7.25 -0.28
C LEU A 75 -14.41 8.01 -1.08
N SER A 76 -15.46 8.52 -0.42
CA SER A 76 -16.59 9.20 -1.07
C SER A 76 -17.25 8.38 -2.20
N GLU A 77 -17.26 7.06 -2.04
CA GLU A 77 -17.91 6.14 -2.97
C GLU A 77 -19.43 6.05 -2.70
N PRO A 78 -20.24 5.79 -3.75
CA PRO A 78 -21.66 5.53 -3.58
C PRO A 78 -21.94 4.36 -2.63
N ALA A 79 -23.04 4.44 -1.86
CA ALA A 79 -23.42 3.39 -0.92
C ALA A 79 -23.72 2.02 -1.58
N ASN A 80 -24.03 2.01 -2.88
CA ASN A 80 -24.22 0.80 -3.67
C ASN A 80 -22.93 0.30 -4.36
N SER A 81 -21.81 1.01 -4.21
CA SER A 81 -20.51 0.60 -4.74
C SER A 81 -19.98 -0.59 -3.94
N PRO A 82 -19.72 -1.75 -4.56
CA PRO A 82 -19.10 -2.87 -3.86
C PRO A 82 -17.60 -2.65 -3.60
N MET A 83 -17.01 -1.58 -4.14
CA MET A 83 -15.59 -1.22 -4.01
C MET A 83 -14.65 -2.37 -4.36
N PHE A 84 -14.79 -2.91 -5.58
CA PHE A 84 -13.91 -3.96 -6.11
C PHE A 84 -12.65 -3.44 -6.80
N PHE A 85 -12.52 -2.12 -6.98
CA PHE A 85 -11.37 -1.51 -7.62
C PHE A 85 -10.20 -1.31 -6.64
N SER A 86 -9.05 -0.92 -7.19
CA SER A 86 -7.91 -0.43 -6.40
C SER A 86 -8.05 1.08 -6.25
N TYR A 87 -7.92 1.57 -5.00
CA TYR A 87 -8.06 2.98 -4.66
C TYR A 87 -6.77 3.47 -4.03
N GLU A 88 -6.08 4.38 -4.72
CA GLU A 88 -4.93 5.10 -4.16
C GLU A 88 -5.37 5.97 -2.99
N LEU A 89 -4.60 5.94 -1.91
CA LEU A 89 -4.93 6.63 -0.67
C LEU A 89 -4.08 7.89 -0.48
N THR A 90 -4.74 8.97 -0.07
CA THR A 90 -4.02 10.17 0.38
C THR A 90 -3.34 9.93 1.73
N PRO A 91 -2.34 10.75 2.10
CA PRO A 91 -1.71 10.67 3.42
C PRO A 91 -2.70 10.72 4.60
N GLU A 92 -3.77 11.52 4.48
CA GLU A 92 -4.83 11.62 5.48
C GLU A 92 -5.64 10.33 5.59
N GLN A 93 -5.97 9.71 4.45
CA GLN A 93 -6.67 8.43 4.42
C GLN A 93 -5.79 7.30 4.96
N VAL A 94 -4.48 7.30 4.67
CA VAL A 94 -3.53 6.33 5.26
C VAL A 94 -3.51 6.46 6.78
N LYS A 95 -3.46 7.69 7.31
CA LYS A 95 -3.51 7.93 8.77
C LYS A 95 -4.80 7.42 9.39
N TYR A 96 -5.93 7.51 8.68
CA TYR A 96 -7.19 6.95 9.17
C TYR A 96 -7.08 5.44 9.45
N PHE A 97 -6.26 4.69 8.71
CA PHE A 97 -6.10 3.24 8.94
C PHE A 97 -5.23 2.86 10.14
N GLN A 98 -4.49 3.81 10.74
CA GLN A 98 -3.68 3.54 11.94
C GLN A 98 -4.52 3.06 13.14
N GLN A 99 -5.80 3.44 13.20
CA GLN A 99 -6.69 2.98 14.29
C GLN A 99 -7.08 1.50 14.18
N TYR A 100 -6.94 0.90 12.99
CA TYR A 100 -7.35 -0.48 12.72
C TYR A 100 -6.16 -1.44 12.60
N LEU A 101 -4.94 -0.91 12.45
CA LEU A 101 -3.75 -1.68 12.15
C LEU A 101 -2.64 -1.30 13.14
N GLU A 102 -2.02 -2.29 13.77
CA GLU A 102 -0.91 -2.09 14.72
C GLU A 102 0.38 -1.56 14.07
N GLN A 103 0.39 -1.42 12.74
CA GLN A 103 1.56 -1.02 11.97
C GLN A 103 1.64 0.51 11.82
N ASP A 104 2.84 1.05 11.99
CA ASP A 104 3.15 2.43 11.62
C ASP A 104 3.20 2.59 10.09
N PHE A 105 2.46 3.56 9.58
CA PHE A 105 2.47 3.95 8.17
C PHE A 105 3.28 5.21 7.94
N ASP A 106 4.10 5.18 6.89
CA ASP A 106 4.85 6.35 6.39
C ASP A 106 4.33 6.72 5.00
N PRO A 107 3.34 7.63 4.90
CA PRO A 107 2.75 8.04 3.62
C PRO A 107 3.72 8.81 2.72
N HIS A 108 4.90 9.18 3.22
CA HIS A 108 5.95 9.81 2.41
C HIS A 108 6.90 8.79 1.80
N ALA A 109 7.07 7.61 2.42
CA ALA A 109 7.96 6.56 1.92
C ALA A 109 7.32 5.66 0.85
N TYR A 110 6.00 5.46 0.90
CA TYR A 110 5.31 4.47 0.07
C TYR A 110 4.03 5.02 -0.57
N ASP A 111 3.59 4.34 -1.64
CA ASP A 111 2.25 4.53 -2.21
C ASP A 111 1.32 3.47 -1.65
N TYR A 112 0.16 3.91 -1.14
CA TYR A 112 -0.79 3.06 -0.42
C TYR A 112 -2.08 2.91 -1.21
N PHE A 113 -2.62 1.69 -1.23
CA PHE A 113 -3.83 1.33 -1.95
C PHE A 113 -4.77 0.52 -1.08
N LEU A 114 -6.06 0.86 -1.10
CA LEU A 114 -7.13 -0.02 -0.65
C LEU A 114 -7.55 -0.91 -1.81
N GLU A 115 -7.51 -2.22 -1.59
CA GLU A 115 -7.84 -3.24 -2.59
C GLU A 115 -8.79 -4.31 -2.05
N CYS A 116 -9.29 -5.13 -2.98
CA CYS A 116 -10.27 -6.16 -2.73
C CYS A 116 -9.89 -7.44 -3.50
N ASP A 117 -9.63 -8.52 -2.77
CA ASP A 117 -9.31 -9.83 -3.32
C ASP A 117 -10.53 -10.76 -3.22
N ALA A 118 -10.80 -11.55 -4.26
CA ALA A 118 -11.76 -12.64 -4.20
C ALA A 118 -11.16 -13.86 -3.46
N ILE A 119 -11.98 -14.55 -2.65
CA ILE A 119 -11.54 -15.70 -1.83
C ILE A 119 -12.46 -16.92 -1.91
#